data_AF-A0A1Q4H5F2-F1
#
_entry.id   AF-A0A1Q4H5F2-F1
#
_cell.length_a   1.000
_cell.length_b   1.000
_cell.length_c   1.000
_cell.angle_alpha   90.00
_cell.angle_beta   90.00
_cell.angle_gamma   90.00
#
_symmetry.space_group_name_H-M   'P 1'
#
loop_
_entity.id
_entity.type
_entity.pdbx_description
1 polymer ?
#
loop_
_entity_poly.entity_id
_entity_poly.type
_entity_poly.pdbx_seq_one_letter_code
_entity_poly.pdbx_strand_id
1 'polypeptide(L)'
;MDSDTLTTYLVPALVALLTAAGGLIGVSVRDADAYERRRVLWLGLLVIATAIVTMSAVSSATGVGRPIAAVGLTVSACAAAIGTHFLWRRVVPEAEPRSVLLSRVSIGIAVAVIIASVSMTYVAGTGCRQAEPLIRTAWVESGYAQPGIPGQGPTSGEVADWAKRLREQADQVTAGSIAPRAQRLAGLADEITAAASDRDFARQAVISAEYFDVLGALIKECHPQ
;
A
#
# COMPACT_ATOMS: atom_id res chain seq x y z
N MET A 1 -11.56 -9.08 -10.22
CA MET A 1 -11.61 -8.63 -8.82
C MET A 1 -10.26 -8.01 -8.56
N ASP A 2 -10.22 -6.70 -8.38
CA ASP A 2 -8.96 -5.96 -8.36
C ASP A 2 -8.18 -6.21 -7.07
N SER A 3 -6.85 -6.15 -7.15
CA SER A 3 -5.94 -6.35 -6.01
C SER A 3 -6.28 -5.45 -4.82
N ASP A 4 -6.84 -4.28 -5.10
CA ASP A 4 -7.30 -3.31 -4.10
C ASP A 4 -8.52 -3.81 -3.32
N THR A 5 -9.47 -4.49 -3.96
CA THR A 5 -10.65 -5.03 -3.26
C THR A 5 -10.26 -6.21 -2.36
N LEU A 6 -9.32 -7.03 -2.82
CA LEU A 6 -8.80 -8.19 -2.09
C LEU A 6 -8.03 -7.77 -0.83
N THR A 7 -7.08 -6.84 -0.98
CA THR A 7 -6.20 -6.43 0.13
C THR A 7 -6.89 -5.47 1.11
N THR A 8 -7.78 -4.60 0.62
CA THR A 8 -8.45 -3.60 1.48
C THR A 8 -9.59 -4.19 2.31
N TYR A 9 -10.34 -5.16 1.78
CA TYR A 9 -11.55 -5.66 2.44
C TYR A 9 -11.49 -7.14 2.78
N LEU A 10 -11.00 -7.98 1.86
CA LEU A 10 -11.06 -9.43 2.05
C LEU A 10 -10.02 -9.92 3.06
N VAL A 11 -8.80 -9.38 3.05
CA VAL A 11 -7.75 -9.74 4.02
C VAL A 11 -8.17 -9.36 5.46
N PRO A 12 -8.57 -8.12 5.78
CA PRO A 12 -9.02 -7.78 7.13
C PRO A 12 -10.24 -8.58 7.57
N ALA A 13 -11.20 -8.84 6.68
CA ALA A 13 -12.38 -9.65 6.99
C ALA A 13 -12.02 -11.11 7.29
N LEU A 14 -11.13 -11.71 6.49
CA LEU A 14 -10.65 -13.08 6.72
C LEU A 14 -9.90 -13.18 8.06
N VAL A 15 -9.02 -12.21 8.35
CA VAL A 15 -8.30 -12.15 9.62
C VAL A 15 -9.27 -11.99 10.79
N ALA A 16 -10.29 -11.15 10.65
CA ALA A 16 -11.33 -10.99 11.67
C ALA A 16 -12.08 -12.31 11.91
N LEU A 17 -12.48 -13.01 10.86
CA LEU A 17 -13.18 -14.30 10.94
C LEU A 17 -12.33 -15.38 11.61
N LEU A 18 -11.04 -15.49 11.24
CA LEU A 18 -10.11 -16.44 11.85
C LEU A 18 -9.87 -16.11 13.33
N THR A 19 -9.73 -14.83 13.65
CA THR A 19 -9.54 -14.35 15.03
C THR A 19 -10.79 -14.58 15.87
N ALA A 20 -11.99 -14.34 15.32
CA ALA A 20 -13.27 -14.63 15.95
C ALA A 20 -13.46 -16.13 16.18
N ALA A 21 -13.13 -16.96 15.18
CA ALA A 21 -13.15 -18.41 15.32
C ALA A 21 -12.20 -18.86 16.43
N GLY A 22 -11.01 -18.27 16.57
CA GLY A 22 -10.12 -18.58 17.68
C GLY A 22 -10.58 -18.06 19.05
N GLY A 23 -11.20 -16.89 19.07
CA GLY A 23 -11.49 -16.12 20.28
C GLY A 23 -12.87 -16.30 20.88
N LEU A 24 -13.83 -16.88 20.14
CA LEU A 24 -15.24 -16.94 20.55
C LEU A 24 -15.81 -18.37 20.60
N ILE A 25 -15.04 -19.40 20.23
CA ILE A 25 -15.50 -20.80 20.33
C ILE A 25 -15.85 -21.14 21.78
N GLY A 26 -17.05 -21.67 22.00
CA GLY A 26 -17.49 -22.13 23.33
C GLY A 26 -17.85 -21.03 24.33
N VAL A 27 -17.89 -19.75 23.90
CA VAL A 27 -18.35 -18.65 24.75
C VAL A 27 -19.89 -18.66 24.81
N SER A 28 -20.46 -18.81 26.01
CA SER A 28 -21.91 -18.69 26.25
C SER A 28 -22.22 -17.34 26.90
N VAL A 29 -23.20 -16.61 26.36
CA VAL A 29 -23.62 -15.29 26.87
C VAL A 29 -24.90 -15.38 27.71
N ARG A 30 -25.58 -16.54 27.68
CA ARG A 30 -26.93 -16.70 28.22
C ARG A 30 -26.98 -16.60 29.75
N ASP A 31 -25.96 -17.13 30.43
CA ASP A 31 -25.89 -17.21 31.90
C ASP A 31 -24.64 -16.50 32.48
N ALA A 32 -24.01 -15.62 31.69
CA ALA A 32 -22.76 -14.97 32.08
C ALA A 32 -22.98 -13.83 33.09
N ASP A 33 -22.20 -13.84 34.18
CA ASP A 33 -22.11 -12.74 35.13
C ASP A 33 -21.56 -11.46 34.48
N ALA A 34 -21.77 -10.30 35.13
CA ALA A 34 -21.31 -9.00 34.62
C ALA A 34 -19.79 -8.96 34.33
N TYR A 35 -19.00 -9.69 35.12
CA TYR A 35 -17.55 -9.79 34.92
C TYR A 35 -17.19 -10.60 33.67
N GLU A 36 -17.90 -11.71 33.39
CA GLU A 36 -17.69 -12.51 32.19
C GLU A 36 -18.14 -11.77 30.92
N ARG A 37 -19.28 -11.07 30.96
CA ARG A 37 -19.73 -10.22 29.83
C ARG A 37 -18.68 -9.18 29.44
N ARG A 38 -18.01 -8.57 30.43
CA ARG A 38 -16.92 -7.62 30.18
C ARG A 38 -15.74 -8.28 29.47
N ARG A 39 -15.37 -9.52 29.83
CA ARG A 39 -14.30 -10.27 29.15
C ARG A 39 -14.70 -10.65 27.71
N VAL A 40 -15.95 -11.04 27.49
CA VAL A 40 -16.46 -11.31 26.13
C VAL A 40 -16.46 -10.05 25.27
N LEU A 41 -16.82 -8.90 25.85
CA LEU A 41 -16.72 -7.61 25.16
C LEU A 41 -15.27 -7.28 24.77
N TRP A 42 -14.30 -7.54 25.65
CA TRP A 42 -12.88 -7.40 25.33
C TRP A 42 -12.42 -8.34 24.21
N LEU A 43 -12.91 -9.59 24.17
CA LEU A 43 -12.62 -10.51 23.07
C LEU A 43 -13.15 -9.97 21.73
N GLY A 44 -14.39 -9.48 21.71
CA GLY A 44 -14.96 -8.86 20.52
C GLY A 44 -14.18 -7.61 20.08
N LEU A 45 -13.75 -6.79 21.03
CA LEU A 45 -12.94 -5.60 20.75
C LEU A 45 -11.57 -5.96 20.16
N LEU A 46 -10.92 -7.02 20.65
CA LEU A 46 -9.63 -7.48 20.11
C LEU A 46 -9.77 -8.02 18.68
N VAL A 47 -10.87 -8.73 18.36
CA VAL A 47 -11.17 -9.16 16.99
C VAL A 47 -11.29 -7.96 16.05
N ILE A 48 -12.08 -6.95 16.45
CA ILE A 48 -12.27 -5.73 15.66
C ILE A 48 -10.95 -4.98 15.50
N ALA A 49 -10.19 -4.83 16.60
CA ALA A 49 -8.88 -4.17 16.58
C ALA A 49 -7.91 -4.89 15.63
N THR A 50 -7.90 -6.22 15.62
CA THR A 50 -7.05 -7.01 14.71
C THR A 50 -7.37 -6.68 13.25
N ALA A 51 -8.65 -6.58 12.89
CA ALA A 51 -9.08 -6.24 11.54
C ALA A 51 -8.64 -4.82 11.13
N ILE A 52 -8.91 -3.83 11.98
CA ILE A 52 -8.58 -2.42 11.72
C ILE A 52 -7.06 -2.25 11.58
N VAL A 53 -6.28 -2.80 12.52
CA VAL A 53 -4.82 -2.67 12.50
C VAL A 53 -4.22 -3.41 11.31
N THR A 54 -4.79 -4.55 10.89
CA THR A 54 -4.37 -5.26 9.67
C THR A 54 -4.60 -4.39 8.43
N MET A 55 -5.77 -3.76 8.32
CA MET A 55 -6.07 -2.82 7.23
C MET A 55 -5.07 -1.66 7.20
N SER A 56 -4.76 -1.07 8.35
CA SER A 56 -3.75 -0.01 8.45
C SER A 56 -2.33 -0.49 8.11
N ALA A 57 -1.97 -1.73 8.49
CA ALA A 57 -0.66 -2.31 8.18
C ALA A 57 -0.48 -2.52 6.67
N VAL A 58 -1.49 -3.11 6.01
CA VAL A 58 -1.51 -3.32 4.56
C VAL A 58 -1.47 -1.96 3.85
N SER A 59 -2.31 -1.01 4.25
CA SER A 59 -2.30 0.35 3.68
C SER A 59 -0.98 1.09 3.89
N SER A 60 -0.22 0.76 4.94
CA SER A 60 1.12 1.35 5.15
C SER A 60 2.19 0.68 4.27
N ALA A 61 1.92 -0.48 3.70
CA ALA A 61 2.85 -1.23 2.85
C ALA A 61 2.61 -1.01 1.34
N THR A 62 1.51 -0.37 0.95
CA THR A 62 1.17 -0.09 -0.46
C THR A 62 1.98 1.09 -1.03
N GLY A 63 2.08 1.13 -2.37
CA GLY A 63 2.75 2.22 -3.09
C GLY A 63 4.21 2.38 -2.69
N VAL A 64 4.64 3.62 -2.43
CA VAL A 64 5.95 3.93 -1.83
C VAL A 64 6.09 3.31 -0.42
N GLY A 65 5.00 3.33 0.35
CA GLY A 65 4.92 2.69 1.66
C GLY A 65 5.70 3.40 2.78
N ARG A 66 5.42 2.99 4.02
CA ARG A 66 6.06 3.44 5.26
C ARG A 66 6.51 2.19 6.03
N PRO A 67 7.71 1.65 5.79
CA PRO A 67 8.11 0.33 6.27
C PRO A 67 8.06 0.22 7.80
N ILE A 68 8.49 1.26 8.50
CA ILE A 68 8.47 1.30 9.98
C ILE A 68 7.02 1.24 10.51
N ALA A 69 6.12 2.02 9.91
CA ALA A 69 4.70 2.01 10.29
C ALA A 69 4.05 0.67 9.97
N ALA A 70 4.30 0.11 8.78
CA ALA A 70 3.79 -1.20 8.37
C ALA A 70 4.24 -2.30 9.34
N VAL A 71 5.51 -2.33 9.73
CA VAL A 71 6.04 -3.31 10.71
C VAL A 71 5.39 -3.12 12.08
N GLY A 72 5.33 -1.89 12.61
CA GLY A 72 4.73 -1.63 13.92
C GLY A 72 3.26 -2.02 13.99
N LEU A 73 2.50 -1.73 12.94
CA LEU A 73 1.08 -2.13 12.83
C LEU A 73 0.93 -3.64 12.66
N THR A 74 1.79 -4.29 11.88
CA THR A 74 1.80 -5.76 11.73
C THR A 74 2.01 -6.45 13.07
N VAL A 75 3.00 -6.00 13.84
CA VAL A 75 3.29 -6.53 15.19
C VAL A 75 2.08 -6.30 16.11
N SER A 76 1.47 -5.12 16.04
CA SER A 76 0.28 -4.78 16.84
C SER A 76 -0.93 -5.66 16.49
N ALA A 77 -1.16 -5.92 15.21
CA ALA A 77 -2.24 -6.82 14.75
C ALA A 77 -1.99 -8.26 15.22
N CYS A 78 -0.76 -8.76 15.10
CA CYS A 78 -0.40 -10.09 15.60
C CYS A 78 -0.58 -10.18 17.12
N ALA A 79 -0.19 -9.14 17.87
CA ALA A 79 -0.38 -9.08 19.32
C ALA A 79 -1.86 -9.09 19.71
N ALA A 80 -2.72 -8.39 18.97
CA ALA A 80 -4.18 -8.42 19.19
C ALA A 80 -4.77 -9.81 18.92
N ALA A 81 -4.37 -10.48 17.83
CA ALA A 81 -4.81 -11.84 17.52
C ALA A 81 -4.36 -12.84 18.61
N ILE A 82 -3.08 -12.81 18.98
CA ILE A 82 -2.53 -13.69 20.03
C ILE A 82 -3.18 -13.38 21.39
N GLY A 83 -3.36 -12.10 21.73
CA GLY A 83 -4.03 -11.65 22.95
C GLY A 83 -5.47 -12.15 23.03
N THR A 84 -6.16 -12.26 21.89
CA THR A 84 -7.50 -12.85 21.81
C THR A 84 -7.47 -14.31 22.28
N HIS A 85 -6.52 -15.12 21.84
CA HIS A 85 -6.37 -16.51 22.30
C HIS A 85 -6.08 -16.60 23.80
N PHE A 86 -5.18 -15.75 24.32
CA PHE A 86 -4.83 -15.74 25.73
C PHE A 86 -6.00 -15.35 26.62
N LEU A 87 -6.76 -14.34 26.22
CA LEU A 87 -7.96 -13.92 26.95
C LEU A 87 -9.04 -15.01 26.86
N TRP A 88 -9.20 -15.65 25.69
CA TRP A 88 -10.14 -16.75 25.49
C TRP A 88 -9.85 -17.93 26.42
N ARG A 89 -8.59 -18.33 26.58
CA ARG A 89 -8.18 -19.38 27.54
C ARG A 89 -8.53 -19.04 29.00
N ARG A 90 -8.70 -17.76 29.34
CA ARG A 90 -9.17 -17.33 30.67
C ARG A 90 -10.69 -17.25 30.80
N VAL A 91 -11.42 -17.20 29.68
CA VAL A 91 -12.89 -17.21 29.66
C VAL A 91 -13.41 -18.64 29.57
N VAL A 92 -12.74 -19.53 28.83
CA VAL A 92 -13.11 -20.94 28.67
C VAL A 92 -11.97 -21.84 29.15
N PRO A 93 -11.71 -21.92 30.48
CA PRO A 93 -10.60 -22.70 31.02
C PRO A 93 -10.73 -24.20 30.75
N GLU A 94 -11.95 -24.75 30.90
CA GLU A 94 -12.32 -26.15 30.73
C GLU A 94 -12.66 -26.53 29.27
N ALA A 95 -12.11 -25.80 28.29
CA ALA A 95 -12.34 -26.12 26.88
C ALA A 95 -11.81 -27.51 26.52
N GLU A 96 -12.62 -28.28 25.79
CA GLU A 96 -12.22 -29.59 25.24
C GLU A 96 -10.91 -29.50 24.44
N PRO A 97 -10.05 -30.55 24.46
CA PRO A 97 -8.76 -30.52 23.76
C PRO A 97 -8.88 -30.17 22.27
N ARG A 98 -9.96 -30.62 21.63
CA ARG A 98 -10.26 -30.32 20.23
C ARG A 98 -10.52 -28.83 20.00
N SER A 99 -11.28 -28.19 20.87
CA SER A 99 -11.59 -26.75 20.80
C SER A 99 -10.34 -25.90 21.03
N VAL A 100 -9.45 -26.32 21.94
CA VAL A 100 -8.16 -25.67 22.16
C VAL A 100 -7.27 -25.76 20.93
N LEU A 101 -7.21 -26.93 20.29
CA LEU A 101 -6.44 -27.13 19.07
C LEU A 101 -6.97 -26.25 17.94
N LEU A 102 -8.29 -26.26 17.70
CA LEU A 102 -8.92 -25.44 16.66
C LEU A 102 -8.66 -23.95 16.88
N SER A 103 -8.78 -23.48 18.13
CA SER A 103 -8.50 -22.08 18.48
C SER A 103 -7.03 -21.70 18.25
N ARG A 104 -6.07 -22.56 18.59
CA ARG A 104 -4.66 -22.30 18.32
C ARG A 104 -4.35 -22.27 16.82
N VAL A 105 -4.91 -23.21 16.06
CA VAL A 105 -4.70 -23.29 14.62
C VAL A 105 -5.30 -22.08 13.93
N SER A 106 -6.52 -21.66 14.28
CA SER A 106 -7.16 -20.50 13.64
C SER A 106 -6.38 -19.20 13.90
N ILE A 107 -5.89 -19.00 15.13
CA ILE A 107 -5.07 -17.82 15.47
C ILE A 107 -3.70 -17.88 14.80
N GLY A 108 -3.08 -19.05 14.72
CA GLY A 108 -1.85 -19.25 13.98
C GLY A 108 -2.01 -18.90 12.49
N ILE A 109 -3.11 -19.33 11.87
CA ILE A 109 -3.44 -18.98 10.48
C ILE A 109 -3.71 -17.48 10.35
N ALA A 110 -4.44 -16.87 11.29
CA ALA A 110 -4.69 -15.42 11.26
C ALA A 110 -3.37 -14.63 11.24
N VAL A 111 -2.42 -14.97 12.12
CA VAL A 111 -1.09 -14.35 12.16
C VAL A 111 -0.33 -14.57 10.85
N ALA A 112 -0.35 -15.79 10.30
CA ALA A 112 0.30 -16.09 9.03
C ALA A 112 -0.28 -15.26 7.86
N VAL A 113 -1.60 -15.09 7.81
CA VAL A 113 -2.28 -14.26 6.80
C VAL A 113 -1.89 -12.78 6.94
N ILE A 114 -1.83 -12.25 8.17
CA ILE A 114 -1.39 -10.87 8.41
C ILE A 114 0.03 -10.66 7.86
N ILE A 115 0.98 -11.51 8.25
CA ILE A 115 2.38 -11.38 7.82
C ILE A 115 2.50 -11.52 6.30
N ALA A 116 1.90 -12.57 5.72
CA ALA A 116 1.98 -12.82 4.29
C ALA A 116 1.36 -11.68 3.46
N SER A 117 0.21 -11.14 3.89
CA SER A 117 -0.45 -10.04 3.17
C SER A 117 0.38 -8.77 3.18
N VAL A 118 0.94 -8.37 4.32
CA VAL A 118 1.79 -7.18 4.43
C VAL A 118 3.08 -7.37 3.64
N SER A 119 3.74 -8.53 3.75
CA SER A 119 4.96 -8.82 2.99
C SER A 119 4.71 -8.81 1.48
N MET A 120 3.64 -9.45 0.99
CA MET A 120 3.30 -9.42 -0.43
C MET A 120 2.98 -8.01 -0.93
N THR A 121 2.22 -7.25 -0.14
CA THR A 121 1.90 -5.85 -0.47
C THR A 121 3.16 -5.00 -0.56
N TYR A 122 4.08 -5.18 0.38
CA TYR A 122 5.36 -4.50 0.37
C TYR A 122 6.16 -4.86 -0.89
N VAL A 123 6.29 -6.15 -1.23
CA VAL A 123 7.02 -6.59 -2.43
C VAL A 123 6.37 -6.06 -3.71
N ALA A 124 5.03 -6.05 -3.80
CA ALA A 124 4.31 -5.50 -4.93
C ALA A 124 4.58 -4.00 -5.14
N GLY A 125 4.77 -3.23 -4.05
CA GLY A 125 5.11 -1.80 -4.10
C GLY A 125 6.54 -1.47 -4.56
N THR A 126 7.37 -2.46 -4.90
CA THR A 126 8.79 -2.21 -5.26
C THR A 126 8.94 -1.26 -6.45
N GLY A 127 8.11 -1.39 -7.48
CA GLY A 127 8.13 -0.50 -8.64
C GLY A 127 7.84 0.95 -8.27
N CYS A 128 6.89 1.18 -7.35
CA CYS A 128 6.55 2.52 -6.88
C CYS A 128 7.63 3.16 -6.01
N ARG A 129 8.33 2.37 -5.18
CA ARG A 129 9.51 2.86 -4.44
C ARG A 129 10.67 3.24 -5.34
N GLN A 130 10.90 2.48 -6.41
CA GLN A 130 11.91 2.83 -7.42
C GLN A 130 11.50 4.08 -8.22
N ALA A 131 10.21 4.23 -8.51
CA ALA A 131 9.69 5.34 -9.28
C ALA A 131 9.48 6.64 -8.48
N GLU A 132 9.55 6.60 -7.14
CA GLU A 132 9.40 7.79 -6.28
C GLU A 132 10.31 8.98 -6.69
N PRO A 133 11.63 8.82 -6.91
CA PRO A 133 12.48 9.91 -7.36
C PRO A 133 12.05 10.45 -8.73
N LEU A 134 11.68 9.57 -9.66
CA LEU A 134 11.16 9.95 -10.98
C LEU A 134 9.90 10.80 -10.87
N ILE A 135 8.90 10.32 -10.13
CA ILE A 135 7.62 11.01 -9.96
C ILE A 135 7.82 12.37 -9.30
N ARG A 136 8.70 12.45 -8.29
CA ARG A 136 9.00 13.69 -7.59
C ARG A 136 9.67 14.72 -8.52
N THR A 137 10.70 14.32 -9.26
CA THR A 137 11.37 15.21 -10.22
C THR A 137 10.39 15.62 -11.32
N ALA A 138 9.66 14.66 -11.90
CA ALA A 138 8.66 14.91 -12.93
C ALA A 138 7.57 15.91 -12.50
N TRP A 139 7.15 15.85 -11.23
CA TRP A 139 6.14 16.74 -10.66
C TRP A 139 6.69 18.12 -10.32
N VAL A 140 7.78 18.19 -9.56
CA VAL A 140 8.38 19.45 -9.10
C VAL A 140 8.92 20.27 -10.26
N GLU A 141 9.52 19.60 -11.24
CA GLU A 141 10.11 20.22 -12.42
C GLU A 141 9.16 20.18 -13.63
N SER A 142 7.86 19.96 -13.41
CA SER A 142 6.85 19.90 -14.48
C SER A 142 6.74 21.19 -15.32
N GLY A 143 7.29 22.30 -14.84
CA GLY A 143 7.40 23.54 -15.61
C GLY A 143 8.20 23.38 -16.91
N TYR A 144 9.17 22.46 -16.98
CA TYR A 144 9.91 22.17 -18.22
C TYR A 144 9.05 21.42 -19.25
N ALA A 145 7.99 20.74 -18.80
CA ALA A 145 7.07 20.07 -19.70
C ALA A 145 6.13 21.07 -20.39
N GLN A 146 5.95 22.29 -19.88
CA GLN A 146 5.03 23.26 -20.47
C GLN A 146 5.63 23.92 -21.74
N PRO A 147 4.80 24.21 -22.76
CA PRO A 147 5.26 24.94 -23.93
C PRO A 147 5.80 26.32 -23.52
N GLY A 148 7.00 26.64 -23.99
CA GLY A 148 7.64 27.91 -23.68
C GLY A 148 6.91 29.12 -24.27
N ILE A 149 7.00 30.27 -23.61
CA ILE A 149 6.60 31.56 -24.19
C ILE A 149 7.84 32.11 -24.91
N PRO A 150 7.74 32.65 -26.13
CA PRO A 150 8.88 33.23 -26.83
C PRO A 150 9.58 34.30 -25.95
N GLY A 151 10.85 34.05 -25.59
CA GLY A 151 11.65 34.94 -24.73
C GLY A 151 11.38 34.83 -23.22
N GLN A 152 10.47 33.95 -22.79
CA GLN A 152 10.18 33.66 -21.38
C GLN A 152 9.96 32.15 -21.19
N GLY A 153 10.92 31.49 -20.57
CA GLY A 153 10.83 30.06 -20.28
C GLY A 153 12.21 29.40 -20.22
N PRO A 154 12.24 28.11 -19.87
CA PRO A 154 13.48 27.35 -19.84
C PRO A 154 14.09 27.24 -21.23
N THR A 155 15.41 27.33 -21.27
CA THR A 155 16.20 27.13 -22.48
C THR A 155 16.13 25.68 -22.94
N SER A 156 16.37 25.44 -24.23
CA SER A 156 16.42 24.07 -24.77
C SER A 156 17.46 23.19 -24.06
N GLY A 157 18.57 23.79 -23.58
CA GLY A 157 19.57 23.11 -22.76
C GLY A 157 19.02 22.67 -21.41
N GLU A 158 18.29 23.55 -20.71
CA GLU A 158 17.67 23.20 -19.42
C GLU A 158 16.58 22.12 -19.57
N VAL A 159 15.81 22.15 -20.65
CA VAL A 159 14.83 21.10 -20.98
C VAL A 159 15.53 19.78 -21.31
N ALA A 160 16.67 19.80 -22.00
CA ALA A 160 17.46 18.59 -22.27
C ALA A 160 18.06 17.98 -20.98
N ASP A 161 18.59 18.81 -20.09
CA ASP A 161 19.12 18.36 -18.81
C ASP A 161 18.03 17.76 -17.92
N TRP A 162 16.82 18.34 -17.93
CA TRP A 162 15.65 17.80 -17.25
C TRP A 162 15.23 16.43 -17.83
N ALA A 163 15.10 16.31 -19.15
CA ALA A 163 14.74 15.05 -19.79
C ALA A 163 15.77 13.94 -19.50
N LYS A 164 17.07 14.30 -19.52
CA LYS A 164 18.15 13.38 -19.13
C LYS A 164 18.00 12.88 -17.70
N ARG A 165 17.68 13.75 -16.73
CA ARG A 165 17.43 13.33 -15.33
C ARG A 165 16.25 12.36 -15.25
N LEU A 166 15.15 12.63 -15.97
CA LEU A 166 13.99 11.74 -16.00
C LEU A 166 14.32 10.38 -16.62
N ARG A 167 15.13 10.34 -17.69
CA ARG A 167 15.61 9.11 -18.31
C ARG A 167 16.46 8.29 -17.32
N GLU A 168 17.44 8.91 -16.68
CA GLU A 168 18.31 8.27 -15.68
C GLU A 168 17.52 7.71 -14.48
N GLN A 169 16.46 8.39 -14.06
CA GLN A 169 15.58 7.93 -12.99
C GLN A 169 14.63 6.81 -13.47
N ALA A 170 14.12 6.90 -14.70
CA ALA A 170 13.27 5.87 -15.29
C ALA A 170 14.03 4.55 -15.51
N ASP A 171 15.33 4.62 -15.84
CA ASP A 171 16.19 3.44 -15.99
C ASP A 171 16.43 2.70 -14.67
N GLN A 172 16.26 3.38 -13.53
CA GLN A 172 16.33 2.76 -12.21
C GLN A 172 15.04 2.00 -11.85
N VAL A 173 13.94 2.23 -12.58
CA VAL A 173 12.66 1.54 -12.38
C VAL A 173 12.63 0.26 -13.19
N THR A 174 12.92 -0.86 -12.52
CA THR A 174 13.04 -2.19 -13.13
C THR A 174 11.88 -3.11 -12.78
N ALA A 175 11.12 -2.80 -11.73
CA ALA A 175 10.11 -3.69 -11.19
C ALA A 175 8.69 -3.44 -11.73
N GLY A 176 8.07 -4.51 -12.20
CA GLY A 176 6.62 -4.63 -12.38
C GLY A 176 6.02 -3.78 -13.49
N SER A 177 4.71 -3.51 -13.37
CA SER A 177 3.91 -2.70 -14.31
C SER A 177 4.30 -1.22 -14.35
N ILE A 178 5.10 -0.75 -13.38
CA ILE A 178 5.52 0.65 -13.27
C ILE A 178 6.64 0.97 -14.26
N ALA A 179 7.59 0.05 -14.47
CA ALA A 179 8.73 0.23 -15.37
C ALA A 179 8.35 0.73 -16.79
N PRO A 180 7.38 0.13 -17.51
CA PRO A 180 7.02 0.63 -18.85
C PRO A 180 6.41 2.04 -18.82
N ARG A 181 5.69 2.41 -17.76
CA ARG A 181 5.12 3.77 -17.63
C ARG A 181 6.17 4.80 -17.25
N ALA A 182 7.11 4.43 -16.37
CA ALA A 182 8.28 5.25 -16.07
C ALA A 182 9.09 5.54 -17.35
N GLN A 183 9.31 4.51 -18.17
CA GLN A 183 9.98 4.66 -19.47
C GLN A 183 9.18 5.48 -20.47
N ARG A 184 7.84 5.36 -20.50
CA ARG A 184 6.98 6.23 -21.31
C ARG A 184 7.10 7.68 -20.89
N LEU A 185 7.09 7.97 -19.58
CA LEU A 185 7.23 9.33 -19.04
C LEU A 185 8.56 9.96 -19.47
N ALA A 186 9.67 9.23 -19.36
CA ALA A 186 10.97 9.70 -19.83
C ALA A 186 11.01 9.84 -21.37
N GLY A 187 10.33 8.95 -22.11
CA GLY A 187 10.15 9.08 -23.57
C GLY A 187 9.47 10.39 -23.96
N LEU A 188 8.39 10.74 -23.27
CA LEU A 188 7.68 11.99 -23.49
C LEU A 188 8.54 13.23 -23.15
N ALA A 189 9.41 13.13 -22.14
CA ALA A 189 10.36 14.20 -21.84
C ALA A 189 11.37 14.43 -22.97
N ASP A 190 11.91 13.35 -23.57
CA ASP A 190 12.81 13.46 -24.74
C ASP A 190 12.08 14.05 -25.97
N GLU A 191 10.82 13.67 -26.19
CA GLU A 191 9.99 14.22 -27.26
C GLU A 191 9.73 15.73 -27.05
N ILE A 192 9.54 16.17 -25.79
CA ILE A 192 9.44 17.59 -25.42
C ILE A 192 10.75 18.33 -25.69
N THR A 193 11.90 17.75 -25.35
CA THR A 193 13.21 18.33 -25.66
C THR A 193 13.40 18.54 -27.16
N ALA A 194 13.02 17.55 -27.97
CA ALA A 194 13.10 17.67 -29.43
C ALA A 194 12.20 18.81 -29.94
N ALA A 195 10.94 18.87 -29.51
CA ALA A 195 10.01 19.94 -29.90
C ALA A 195 10.49 21.33 -29.46
N ALA A 196 11.07 21.46 -28.27
CA ALA A 196 11.63 22.71 -27.76
C ALA A 196 12.85 23.18 -28.57
N SER A 197 13.71 22.24 -29.01
CA SER A 197 14.86 22.53 -29.88
C SER A 197 14.41 23.05 -31.24
N ASP A 198 13.35 22.45 -31.79
CA ASP A 198 12.75 22.83 -33.08
C ASP A 198 11.86 24.10 -32.99
N ARG A 199 11.63 24.62 -31.77
CA ARG A 199 10.68 25.72 -31.47
C ARG A 199 9.25 25.42 -31.92
N ASP A 200 8.86 24.14 -31.94
CA ASP A 200 7.52 23.68 -32.27
C ASP A 200 6.64 23.58 -31.02
N PHE A 201 6.16 24.74 -30.57
CA PHE A 201 5.36 24.85 -29.35
C PHE A 201 3.98 24.18 -29.46
N ALA A 202 3.44 24.04 -30.67
CA ALA A 202 2.17 23.38 -30.90
C ALA A 202 2.30 21.87 -30.68
N ARG A 203 3.37 21.26 -31.23
CA ARG A 203 3.69 19.86 -30.97
C ARG A 203 4.05 19.64 -29.51
N GLN A 204 4.82 20.54 -28.91
CA GLN A 204 5.18 20.44 -27.50
C GLN A 204 3.92 20.37 -26.62
N ALA A 205 2.93 21.24 -26.83
CA ALA A 205 1.70 21.26 -26.03
C ALA A 205 0.92 19.93 -26.05
N VAL A 206 0.89 19.24 -27.19
CA VAL A 206 0.23 17.92 -27.30
C VAL A 206 0.98 16.86 -26.49
N ILE A 207 2.31 16.84 -26.59
CA ILE A 207 3.16 15.89 -25.84
C ILE A 207 3.08 16.18 -24.33
N SER A 208 3.03 17.45 -23.93
CA SER A 208 2.85 17.87 -22.53
C SER A 208 1.56 17.30 -21.93
N ALA A 209 0.47 17.26 -22.70
CA ALA A 209 -0.80 16.72 -22.22
C ALA A 209 -0.67 15.22 -21.90
N GLU A 210 -0.04 14.44 -22.78
CA GLU A 210 0.22 13.03 -22.53
C GLU A 210 1.18 12.82 -21.36
N TYR A 211 2.20 13.67 -21.23
CA TYR A 211 3.13 13.65 -20.11
C TYR A 211 2.39 13.78 -18.76
N PHE A 212 1.45 14.73 -18.65
CA PHE A 212 0.68 14.93 -17.43
C PHE A 212 -0.31 13.79 -17.16
N ASP A 213 -0.85 13.15 -18.20
CA ASP A 213 -1.71 11.97 -18.04
C ASP A 213 -0.93 10.77 -17.48
N VAL A 214 0.24 10.46 -18.07
CA VAL A 214 1.12 9.39 -17.60
C VAL A 214 1.63 9.67 -16.18
N LEU A 215 2.04 10.91 -15.90
CA LEU A 215 2.46 11.33 -14.56
C LEU A 215 1.31 11.21 -13.56
N GLY A 216 0.10 11.65 -13.92
CA GLY A 216 -1.10 11.54 -13.09
C GLY A 216 -1.45 10.09 -12.75
N ALA A 217 -1.36 9.19 -13.72
CA ALA A 217 -1.56 7.76 -13.50
C ALA A 217 -0.52 7.16 -12.55
N LEU A 218 0.76 7.55 -12.68
CA LEU A 218 1.84 7.12 -11.78
C LEU A 218 1.63 7.65 -10.35
N ILE A 219 1.25 8.92 -10.19
CA ILE A 219 0.95 9.50 -8.87
C ILE A 219 -0.22 8.77 -8.20
N LYS A 220 -1.29 8.50 -8.96
CA LYS A 220 -2.47 7.80 -8.47
C LYS A 220 -2.18 6.36 -8.06
N GLU A 221 -1.32 5.64 -8.78
CA GLU A 221 -0.97 4.27 -8.44
C GLU A 221 0.04 4.20 -7.28
N CYS A 222 1.07 5.04 -7.33
CA CYS A 222 2.20 4.93 -6.41
C CYS A 222 2.09 5.72 -5.12
N HIS A 223 1.17 6.68 -5.03
CA HIS A 223 0.93 7.50 -3.83
C HIS A 223 2.25 8.06 -3.24
N PRO A 224 3.02 8.85 -4.02
CA PRO A 224 4.26 9.47 -3.54
C PRO A 224 3.99 10.39 -2.34
N GLN A 225 4.96 10.47 -1.41
CA GLN A 225 4.85 11.28 -0.19
C GLN A 225 5.41 12.70 -0.34
#